data_AF-A0A4U0HK57-F1
#
_entry.id   AF-A0A4U0HK57-F1
#
_cell.length_a   1.000
_cell.length_b   1.000
_cell.length_c   1.000
_cell.angle_alpha   90.00
_cell.angle_beta   90.00
_cell.angle_gamma   90.00
#
_symmetry.space_group_name_H-M   'P 1'
#
loop_
_entity.id
_entity.type
_entity.pdbx_description
1 polymer ?
#
loop_
_entity_poly.entity_id
_entity_poly.type
_entity_poly.pdbx_seq_one_letter_code
_entity_poly.pdbx_strand_id
1 'polypeptide(L)'
;MVPLVLLVLVAAAVGFTVWAVDSRRSAYGVLLPPGIAVASAVLLWFILTAAGLASEPGVHYLSWLLPMAVAVPAAWTGAWLIGRRRVQRDTERLTALLG
;
A
#
# COMPACT_ATOMS: atom_id res chain seq x y z
N MET A 1 -6.22 -19.29 8.08
CA MET A 1 -6.33 -19.10 6.61
C MET A 1 -7.29 -17.98 6.23
N VAL A 2 -8.53 -17.98 6.73
CA VAL A 2 -9.53 -16.89 6.53
C VAL A 2 -9.02 -15.45 6.84
N PRO A 3 -8.22 -15.20 7.90
CA PRO A 3 -7.79 -13.84 8.25
C PRO A 3 -6.91 -13.19 7.19
N LEU A 4 -6.03 -13.98 6.57
CA LEU A 4 -5.05 -13.50 5.59
C LEU A 4 -5.76 -13.11 4.27
N VAL A 5 -6.75 -13.89 3.85
CA VAL A 5 -7.54 -13.60 2.64
C VAL A 5 -8.32 -12.29 2.81
N LEU A 6 -8.97 -12.10 3.96
CA LEU A 6 -9.67 -10.85 4.28
C LEU A 6 -8.71 -9.65 4.30
N LEU A 7 -7.54 -9.81 4.90
CA LEU A 7 -6.52 -8.77 4.97
C LEU A 7 -6.04 -8.35 3.58
N VAL A 8 -5.77 -9.31 2.69
CA VAL A 8 -5.40 -9.03 1.30
C VAL A 8 -6.52 -8.35 0.53
N LEU A 9 -7.77 -8.82 0.67
CA LEU A 9 -8.93 -8.21 0.01
C LEU A 9 -9.15 -6.76 0.45
N VAL A 10 -9.08 -6.49 1.76
CA VAL A 10 -9.23 -5.13 2.31
C VAL A 10 -8.09 -4.23 1.83
N ALA A 11 -6.85 -4.69 1.91
CA ALA A 11 -5.70 -3.92 1.45
C ALA A 11 -5.77 -3.62 -0.06
N ALA A 12 -6.18 -4.61 -0.87
CA ALA A 12 -6.39 -4.42 -2.29
C ALA A 12 -7.50 -3.40 -2.57
N ALA A 13 -8.67 -3.53 -1.91
CA ALA A 13 -9.78 -2.60 -2.08
C ALA A 13 -9.39 -1.16 -1.72
N VAL A 14 -8.66 -0.97 -0.62
CA VAL A 14 -8.12 0.34 -0.23
C VAL A 14 -7.17 0.88 -1.29
N GLY A 15 -6.21 0.07 -1.76
CA GLY A 15 -5.27 0.50 -2.79
C GLY A 15 -5.94 0.84 -4.13
N PHE A 16 -6.99 0.11 -4.52
CA PHE A 16 -7.79 0.44 -5.69
C PHE A 16 -8.58 1.74 -5.51
N THR A 17 -9.10 1.99 -4.30
CA THR A 17 -9.80 3.23 -3.98
C THR A 17 -8.86 4.43 -4.06
N VAL A 18 -7.64 4.30 -3.51
CA VAL A 18 -6.59 5.34 -3.61
C VAL A 18 -6.23 5.61 -5.07
N TRP A 19 -6.07 4.56 -5.90
CA TRP A 19 -5.82 4.73 -7.33
C TRP A 19 -6.99 5.44 -8.04
N ALA A 20 -8.23 5.09 -7.71
CA ALA A 20 -9.41 5.70 -8.33
C ALA A 20 -9.54 7.18 -8.00
N VAL A 21 -9.16 7.59 -6.78
CA VAL A 21 -9.23 8.97 -6.30
C VAL A 21 -8.07 9.84 -6.81
N ASP A 22 -6.89 9.27 -7.07
CA ASP A 22 -5.75 10.09 -7.53
C ASP A 22 -5.93 10.56 -8.99
N SER A 23 -5.92 11.88 -9.18
CA SER A 23 -5.95 12.55 -10.47
C SER A 23 -4.71 12.26 -11.35
N ARG A 24 -3.61 11.77 -10.75
CA ARG A 24 -2.37 11.38 -11.44
C ARG A 24 -2.31 9.90 -11.83
N ARG A 25 -3.43 9.18 -11.76
CA ARG A 25 -3.55 7.76 -12.14
C ARG A 25 -3.11 7.41 -13.57
N SER A 26 -2.99 8.38 -14.48
CA SER A 26 -2.43 8.17 -15.83
C SER A 26 -0.91 8.03 -15.83
N ALA A 27 -0.21 8.52 -14.79
CA ALA A 27 1.24 8.50 -14.70
C ALA A 27 1.80 7.17 -14.17
N TYR A 28 0.97 6.32 -13.55
CA TYR A 28 1.38 5.03 -12.99
C TYR A 28 0.30 3.96 -13.17
N GLY A 29 0.71 2.71 -13.42
CA GLY A 29 -0.22 1.61 -13.73
C GLY A 29 -1.20 1.29 -12.59
N VAL A 30 -2.39 0.80 -12.96
CA VAL A 30 -3.51 0.42 -12.06
C VAL A 30 -3.07 -0.45 -10.87
N LEU A 31 -2.09 -1.34 -11.07
CA LEU A 31 -1.66 -2.28 -10.05
C LEU A 31 -0.70 -1.71 -9.00
N LEU A 32 -0.13 -0.51 -9.20
CA LEU A 32 0.92 0.01 -8.32
C LEU A 32 0.40 0.31 -6.89
N PRO A 33 -0.67 1.10 -6.70
CA PRO A 33 -1.19 1.38 -5.36
C PRO A 33 -1.76 0.15 -4.64
N PRO A 34 -2.56 -0.73 -5.29
CA PRO A 34 -2.99 -2.00 -4.70
C PRO A 34 -1.82 -2.90 -4.31
N GLY A 35 -0.79 -3.01 -5.16
CA GLY A 35 0.37 -3.85 -4.89
C GLY A 35 1.15 -3.41 -3.65
N ILE A 36 1.35 -2.10 -3.47
CA ILE A 36 2.04 -1.55 -2.28
C ILE A 36 1.20 -1.76 -1.02
N ALA A 37 -0.11 -1.52 -1.11
CA ALA A 37 -1.03 -1.72 0.00
C ALA A 37 -1.00 -3.18 0.48
N VAL A 38 -1.13 -4.14 -0.45
CA VAL A 38 -1.09 -5.57 -0.12
C VAL A 38 0.28 -5.98 0.41
N ALA A 39 1.38 -5.60 -0.25
CA ALA A 39 2.72 -5.97 0.17
C ALA A 39 3.05 -5.48 1.59
N SER A 40 2.73 -4.22 1.91
CA SER A 40 2.95 -3.65 3.24
C SER A 40 2.11 -4.33 4.31
N ALA A 41 0.83 -4.61 4.02
CA ALA A 41 -0.07 -5.27 4.96
C ALA A 41 0.38 -6.73 5.24
N VAL A 42 0.81 -7.45 4.20
CA VAL A 42 1.34 -8.83 4.34
C VAL A 42 2.66 -8.84 5.09
N LEU A 43 3.58 -7.92 4.79
CA LEU A 43 4.85 -7.79 5.52
C LEU A 43 4.64 -7.53 7.00
N LEU A 44 3.77 -6.58 7.34
CA LEU A 44 3.48 -6.26 8.74
C LEU A 44 2.80 -7.42 9.46
N TRP A 45 1.85 -8.09 8.81
CA TRP A 45 1.23 -9.31 9.34
C TRP A 45 2.27 -10.39 9.63
N PHE A 46 3.22 -10.61 8.72
CA PHE A 46 4.30 -11.58 8.90
C PHE A 46 5.19 -11.24 10.10
N ILE A 47 5.57 -9.96 10.26
CA ILE A 47 6.38 -9.48 11.38
C ILE A 47 5.65 -9.71 12.72
N LEU A 48 4.36 -9.35 12.80
CA LEU A 48 3.57 -9.52 14.03
C LEU A 48 3.36 -11.00 14.38
N THR A 49 3.18 -11.84 13.36
CA THR A 49 3.03 -13.29 13.55
C THR A 49 4.34 -13.92 14.01
N ALA A 50 5.47 -13.53 13.42
CA ALA A 50 6.80 -13.99 13.81
C ALA A 50 7.18 -13.53 15.23
N ALA A 51 6.70 -12.36 15.67
CA ALA A 51 6.88 -11.85 17.02
C ALA A 51 6.00 -12.56 18.08
N GLY A 52 5.19 -13.55 17.71
CA GLY A 52 4.34 -14.30 18.64
C GLY A 52 3.07 -13.58 19.11
N LEU A 53 2.88 -12.32 18.71
CA LEU A 53 1.73 -11.48 19.08
C LEU A 53 0.40 -12.05 18.57
N ALA A 54 0.42 -12.92 17.56
CA ALA A 54 -0.76 -13.63 17.07
C ALA A 54 -1.28 -14.70 18.06
N SER A 55 -0.41 -15.19 18.94
CA SER A 55 -0.70 -16.30 19.86
C SER A 55 -0.88 -15.85 21.32
N GLU A 56 -0.52 -14.61 21.65
CA GLU A 56 -0.65 -14.07 23.00
C GLU A 56 -2.10 -13.69 23.34
N PRO A 57 -2.69 -14.28 24.40
CA PRO A 57 -4.00 -13.87 24.89
C PRO A 57 -3.98 -12.40 25.33
N GLY A 58 -4.94 -11.62 24.84
CA GLY A 58 -5.08 -10.20 25.19
C GLY A 58 -4.43 -9.21 24.22
N VAL A 59 -3.46 -9.62 23.39
CA VAL A 59 -2.87 -8.77 22.32
C VAL A 59 -3.00 -9.35 20.91
N HIS A 60 -3.56 -10.55 20.78
CA HIS A 60 -3.88 -11.21 19.50
C HIS A 60 -4.57 -10.29 18.47
N TYR A 61 -5.35 -9.29 18.92
CA TYR A 61 -6.10 -8.45 18.02
C TYR A 61 -5.21 -7.49 17.20
N LEU A 62 -4.02 -7.16 17.71
CA LEU A 62 -3.04 -6.37 16.97
C LEU A 62 -2.59 -7.11 15.71
N SER A 63 -2.48 -8.43 15.76
CA SER A 63 -1.97 -9.22 14.63
C SER A 63 -2.81 -9.11 13.35
N TRP A 64 -4.10 -8.74 13.45
CA TRP A 64 -4.99 -8.59 12.29
C TRP A 64 -5.52 -7.16 12.09
N LEU A 65 -5.75 -6.41 13.18
CA LEU A 65 -6.28 -5.04 13.09
C LEU A 65 -5.19 -4.02 12.71
N LEU A 66 -3.98 -4.18 13.26
CA LEU A 66 -2.86 -3.25 13.01
C LEU A 66 -2.43 -3.27 11.53
N PRO A 67 -2.28 -4.43 10.87
CA PRO A 67 -2.00 -4.47 9.43
C PRO A 67 -3.06 -3.80 8.57
N MET A 68 -4.34 -3.97 8.91
CA MET A 68 -5.44 -3.31 8.19
C MET A 68 -5.38 -1.79 8.34
N ALA A 69 -5.12 -1.30 9.56
CA ALA A 69 -4.98 0.13 9.82
C ALA A 69 -3.76 0.74 9.11
N VAL A 70 -2.65 0.01 9.03
CA VAL A 70 -1.41 0.47 8.37
C VAL A 70 -1.50 0.41 6.84
N ALA A 71 -2.33 -0.48 6.28
CA ALA A 71 -2.53 -0.58 4.83
C ALA A 71 -3.02 0.75 4.20
N VAL A 72 -3.84 1.52 4.92
CA VAL A 72 -4.40 2.80 4.47
C VAL A 72 -3.31 3.88 4.28
N PRO A 73 -2.53 4.27 5.30
CA PRO A 73 -1.46 5.24 5.14
C PRO A 73 -0.32 4.71 4.27
N ALA A 74 -0.06 3.39 4.25
CA ALA A 74 0.96 2.81 3.36
C ALA A 74 0.58 2.95 1.88
N ALA A 75 -0.68 2.69 1.52
CA ALA A 75 -1.19 2.91 0.16
C ALA A 75 -1.08 4.39 -0.24
N TRP A 76 -1.46 5.29 0.66
CA TRP A 76 -1.44 6.73 0.41
C TRP A 76 -0.03 7.28 0.25
N THR A 77 0.89 6.94 1.17
CA THR A 77 2.29 7.39 1.12
C THR A 77 3.04 6.80 -0.06
N GLY A 78 2.77 5.53 -0.40
CA GLY A 78 3.30 4.87 -1.59
C GLY A 78 2.88 5.57 -2.88
N ALA A 79 1.57 5.84 -3.05
CA ALA A 79 1.06 6.57 -4.20
C ALA A 79 1.65 7.99 -4.29
N TRP A 80 1.74 8.71 -3.16
CA TRP A 80 2.28 10.05 -3.10
C TRP A 80 3.78 10.14 -3.47
N LEU A 81 4.62 9.26 -2.91
CA LEU A 81 6.06 9.22 -3.18
C LEU A 81 6.36 8.89 -4.64
N ILE A 82 5.65 7.92 -5.21
CA ILE A 82 5.86 7.48 -6.59
C ILE A 82 5.33 8.50 -7.59
N GLY A 83 4.17 9.11 -7.30
CA GLY A 83 3.63 10.23 -8.08
C GLY A 83 4.62 11.39 -8.15
N ARG A 84 5.25 11.76 -7.03
CA ARG A 84 6.26 12.83 -6.97
C ARG A 84 7.48 12.55 -7.85
N ARG A 85 8.04 11.34 -7.76
CA ARG A 85 9.24 10.94 -8.52
C ARG A 85 8.98 10.83 -10.03
N ARG A 86 7.76 10.46 -10.44
CA ARG A 86 7.40 10.38 -11.85
C ARG A 86 7.15 11.75 -12.48
N VAL A 87 6.49 12.66 -11.77
CA VAL A 87 6.35 14.06 -12.23
C VAL A 87 7.73 14.69 -12.46
N GLN A 88 8.70 14.45 -11.58
CA GLN A 88 10.08 14.92 -11.78
C GLN A 88 10.72 14.35 -13.06
N ARG A 89 10.58 13.03 -13.30
CA ARG A 89 11.13 12.40 -14.51
C ARG A 89 10.46 12.87 -15.79
N ASP A 90 9.16 13.12 -15.77
CA ASP A 90 8.45 13.65 -16.94
C ASP A 90 8.85 15.10 -17.21
N THR A 91 9.04 15.92 -16.18
CA THR A 91 9.60 17.28 -16.36
C THR A 91 11.04 17.25 -16.87
N GLU A 92 11.89 16.35 -16.38
CA GLU A 92 13.26 16.18 -16.88
C GLU A 92 13.27 15.79 -18.37
N ARG A 93 12.41 14.85 -18.78
CA ARG A 93 12.26 14.46 -20.19
C ARG A 93 11.73 15.58 -21.08
N LEU A 94 10.73 16.33 -20.61
CA LEU A 94 10.19 17.47 -21.35
C LEU A 94 11.23 18.59 -21.48
N THR A 95 12.03 18.82 -20.44
CA THR A 95 13.11 19.82 -20.47
C THR A 95 14.22 19.40 -21.43
N ALA A 96 14.57 18.10 -21.47
CA ALA A 96 15.55 17.56 -22.41
C ALA A 96 15.07 17.53 -23.88
N LEU A 97 13.75 17.59 -24.12
CA LEU A 97 13.18 17.65 -25.47
C LEU A 97 12.94 19.09 -25.96
N LEU A 98 12.83 20.06 -25.05
CA LEU A 98 12.55 21.47 -25.35
C LEU A 98 13.76 22.40 -25.19
N GLY A 99 14.87 21.92 -24.61
CA GLY A 99 16.15 22.62 -24.51
C GLY A 99 17.16 22.09 -25.52
#